data_AF-A0A3D1P675-F1
#
_entry.id   AF-A0A3D1P675-F1
#
_cell.length_a   1.000
_cell.length_b   1.000
_cell.length_c   1.000
_cell.angle_alpha   90.00
_cell.angle_beta   90.00
_cell.angle_gamma   90.00
#
_symmetry.space_group_name_H-M   'P 1'
#
loop_
_entity.id
_entity.type
_entity.pdbx_description
1 polymer ?
#
loop_
_entity_poly.entity_id
_entity_poly.type
_entity_poly.pdbx_seq_one_letter_code
_entity_poly.pdbx_strand_id
1 'polypeptide(L)' 'MNNHRIVKISKYLSKHLRHQPDRLGIKLAPGGWVPVDELLAACAKNSFPISKYELNEVVDKNDKKRFSFDSTGT' A
#
# COMPACT_ATOMS: atom_id res chain seq x y z
N MET A 1 -0.67 1.83 17.44
CA MET A 1 0.50 1.38 16.65
C MET A 1 1.61 2.43 16.69
N ASN A 2 2.88 2.04 16.56
CA ASN A 2 4.00 3.00 16.50
C ASN A 2 3.89 3.85 15.22
N ASN A 3 3.78 5.19 15.34
CA ASN A 3 3.72 6.13 14.21
C ASN A 3 4.87 5.89 13.19
N HIS A 4 6.04 5.45 13.68
CA HIS A 4 7.19 5.14 12.84
C HIS A 4 6.93 4.00 11.83
N ARG A 5 6.09 3.01 12.18
CA ARG A 5 5.73 1.89 11.28
C ARG A 5 4.78 2.35 10.18
N ILE A 6 3.76 3.14 10.51
CA ILE A 6 2.83 3.76 9.54
C ILE A 6 3.60 4.60 8.53
N VAL A 7 4.55 5.44 8.98
CA VAL A 7 5.39 6.25 8.08
C VAL A 7 6.27 5.39 7.17
N LYS A 8 6.84 4.28 7.68
CA LYS A 8 7.61 3.34 6.86
C LYS A 8 6.74 2.69 5.78
N ILE A 9 5.54 2.23 6.14
CA ILE A 9 4.59 1.65 5.18
C ILE A 9 4.19 2.70 4.13
N SER A 10 3.84 3.92 4.55
CA SER A 10 3.48 5.02 3.63
C SER A 10 4.60 5.35 2.63
N LYS A 11 5.86 5.40 3.09
CA LYS A 11 7.03 5.58 2.21
C LYS A 11 7.23 4.39 1.27
N TYR A 12 7.06 3.17 1.77
CA TYR A 12 7.18 1.95 1.00
C TYR A 12 6.14 1.89 -0.11
N LEU A 13 4.87 2.12 0.22
CA LEU A 13 3.77 2.19 -0.75
C LEU A 13 3.98 3.32 -1.76
N SER A 14 4.37 4.51 -1.32
CA SER A 14 4.66 5.63 -2.22
C SER A 14 5.75 5.26 -3.24
N LYS A 15 6.81 4.56 -2.81
CA LYS A 15 7.90 4.14 -3.69
C LYS A 15 7.42 3.13 -4.73
N HIS A 16 6.66 2.12 -4.33
CA HIS A 16 6.30 1.04 -5.23
C HIS A 16 5.09 1.38 -6.09
N LEU A 17 4.03 1.96 -5.53
CA LEU A 17 2.83 2.31 -6.30
C LEU A 17 3.05 3.47 -7.28
N ARG A 18 3.99 4.40 -7.02
CA ARG A 18 4.25 5.53 -7.94
C ARG A 18 5.50 5.41 -8.80
N HIS A 19 6.51 4.66 -8.36
CA HIS A 19 7.80 4.68 -9.05
C HIS A 19 8.27 3.30 -9.52
N GLN A 20 7.96 2.22 -8.79
CA GLN A 20 8.54 0.90 -9.05
C GLN A 20 7.57 -0.25 -8.72
N PRO A 21 6.41 -0.36 -9.40
CA PRO A 21 5.45 -1.45 -9.15
C PRO A 21 6.04 -2.81 -9.55
N ASP A 22 6.85 -2.85 -10.62
CA ASP A 22 7.56 -4.05 -11.08
C ASP A 22 8.46 -4.67 -10.01
N ARG A 23 9.03 -3.86 -9.10
CA ARG A 23 9.83 -4.40 -7.99
C ARG A 23 9.03 -5.19 -6.98
N LEU A 24 7.74 -4.86 -6.80
CA LEU A 24 6.86 -5.69 -5.98
C LEU A 24 6.32 -6.89 -6.76
N GLY A 25 6.50 -6.92 -8.07
CA GLY A 25 5.86 -7.91 -8.94
C GLY A 25 4.35 -7.69 -9.05
N ILE A 26 3.87 -6.46 -8.83
CA ILE A 26 2.46 -6.09 -8.95
C ILE A 26 2.24 -5.41 -10.29
N LYS A 27 1.09 -5.69 -10.92
CA LYS A 27 0.60 -4.91 -12.05
C LYS A 27 -0.47 -3.93 -11.59
N LEU A 28 -0.22 -2.65 -11.80
CA LEU A 28 -1.24 -1.62 -11.56
C LEU A 28 -2.27 -1.66 -12.67
N ALA A 29 -3.54 -1.65 -12.29
CA ALA A 29 -4.67 -1.46 -13.17
C ALA A 29 -4.69 -0.01 -13.73
N PRO A 30 -5.45 0.25 -14.80
CA PRO A 30 -5.62 1.60 -15.35
C PRO A 30 -6.02 2.59 -14.26
N GLY A 31 -5.30 3.72 -14.15
CA GLY A 31 -5.50 4.69 -13.07
C GLY A 31 -4.63 4.47 -11.83
N GLY A 32 -3.76 3.46 -11.82
CA GLY A 32 -2.81 3.22 -10.72
C GLY A 32 -3.39 2.43 -9.55
N TRP A 33 -4.49 1.70 -9.79
CA TRP A 33 -5.18 0.88 -8.79
C TRP A 33 -4.55 -0.50 -8.67
N VAL A 34 -4.61 -1.10 -7.50
CA VAL A 34 -4.20 -2.49 -7.25
C VAL A 34 -5.14 -3.10 -6.21
N PRO A 35 -5.55 -4.38 -6.37
CA PRO A 35 -6.28 -5.10 -5.32
C PRO A 35 -5.50 -5.15 -4.01
N VAL A 36 -6.15 -4.90 -2.87
CA VAL A 36 -5.49 -4.94 -1.55
C VAL A 36 -4.85 -6.30 -1.30
N ASP A 37 -5.54 -7.41 -1.60
CA ASP A 37 -4.98 -8.76 -1.42
C ASP A 37 -3.70 -9.00 -2.23
N GLU A 38 -3.64 -8.51 -3.47
CA GLU A 38 -2.46 -8.64 -4.32
C GLU A 38 -1.30 -7.81 -3.77
N LEU A 39 -1.58 -6.59 -3.31
CA LEU A 39 -0.61 -5.73 -2.65
C LEU A 39 -0.04 -6.38 -1.39
N LEU A 40 -0.91 -6.90 -0.50
CA LEU A 40 -0.48 -7.54 0.76
C LEU A 40 0.33 -8.80 0.48
N ALA A 41 -0.07 -9.62 -0.49
CA ALA A 41 0.66 -10.83 -0.89
C ALA A 41 2.04 -10.48 -1.46
N ALA A 42 2.14 -9.48 -2.32
CA ALA A 42 3.40 -9.02 -2.89
C ALA A 42 4.32 -8.39 -1.84
N CYS A 43 3.77 -7.63 -0.89
CA CYS A 43 4.48 -7.12 0.28
C CYS A 43 5.06 -8.27 1.13
N ALA A 44 4.25 -9.28 1.43
CA ALA A 44 4.71 -10.47 2.17
C ALA A 44 5.83 -11.23 1.41
N LYS A 45 5.71 -11.39 0.09
CA LYS A 45 6.75 -11.99 -0.76
C LYS A 45 8.07 -11.21 -0.76
N ASN A 46 8.00 -9.88 -0.61
CA ASN A 46 9.17 -9.00 -0.57
C ASN A 46 9.73 -8.78 0.85
N SER A 47 9.48 -9.71 1.78
CA SER A 47 9.92 -9.63 3.18
C SER A 47 9.43 -8.39 3.92
N PHE A 48 8.33 -7.78 3.46
CA PHE A 48 7.71 -6.62 4.11
C PHE A 48 6.21 -6.88 4.32
N PRO A 49 5.83 -7.81 5.21
CA PRO A 49 4.43 -8.10 5.47
C PRO A 49 3.72 -6.88 6.08
N ILE A 50 2.64 -6.49 5.43
CA ILE A 50 1.71 -5.45 5.87
C ILE A 50 0.39 -6.16 6.15
N SER A 51 -0.29 -5.83 7.25
CA SER A 51 -1.65 -6.32 7.50
C SER A 51 -2.69 -5.31 7.00
N LYS A 52 -3.90 -5.80 6.65
CA LYS A 52 -5.01 -4.93 6.23
C LYS A 52 -5.31 -3.81 7.23
N TYR A 53 -5.22 -4.09 8.53
CA TYR A 53 -5.35 -3.08 9.60
C TYR A 53 -4.33 -1.95 9.46
N GLU A 54 -3.09 -2.27 9.12
CA GLU A 54 -2.03 -1.26 8.98
C GLU A 54 -2.16 -0.47 7.70
N LEU A 55 -2.61 -1.11 6.63
CA LEU A 55 -2.94 -0.42 5.39
C LEU A 55 -4.08 0.57 5.61
N ASN A 56 -5.13 0.16 6.33
CA ASN A 56 -6.23 1.04 6.74
C ASN A 56 -5.71 2.22 7.56
N GLU A 57 -4.90 1.99 8.59
CA GLU A 57 -4.29 3.07 9.38
C GLU A 57 -3.44 4.02 8.53
N VAL A 58 -2.72 3.50 7.53
CA VAL A 58 -1.90 4.33 6.61
C VAL A 58 -2.76 5.18 5.71
N VAL A 59 -3.91 4.68 5.25
CA VAL A 59 -4.87 5.43 4.42
C VAL A 59 -5.63 6.45 5.28
N ASP A 60 -6.06 6.07 6.48
CA ASP A 60 -6.80 6.91 7.42
C ASP A 60 -5.93 8.05 7.98
N LYS A 61 -4.71 7.76 8.42
CA LYS A 61 -3.73 8.78 8.83
C LYS A 61 -3.06 9.51 7.68
N ASN A 62 -3.46 9.28 6.44
CA ASN A 62 -2.86 9.93 5.29
C ASN A 62 -3.33 11.37 5.17
N ASP A 63 -2.71 12.26 5.93
CA ASP A 63 -2.95 13.70 5.90
C ASP A 63 -2.91 14.31 4.48
N LYS A 64 -2.16 13.68 3.57
CA LYS A 64 -1.98 14.12 2.18
C LYS A 64 -2.86 13.41 1.13
N LYS A 65 -3.82 12.55 1.53
CA LYS A 65 -4.71 11.78 0.61
C LYS A 65 -3.96 11.12 -0.57
N ARG A 66 -2.75 10.61 -0.32
CA ARG A 66 -1.90 9.97 -1.34
C ARG A 66 -2.36 8.59 -1.78
N PHE A 67 -3.24 7.99 -0.99
CA PHE A 67 -3.79 6.65 -1.16
C PHE A 67 -5.29 6.74 -0.84
N SER A 68 -6.09 5.98 -1.57
CA SER A 68 -7.51 5.83 -1.31
C SER A 68 -7.88 4.39 -1.61
N PHE A 69 -8.86 3.86 -0.86
CA PHE A 69 -9.51 2.63 -1.26
C PHE A 69 -10.51 2.94 -2.36
N ASP A 70 -10.78 1.95 -3.22
CA ASP A 70 -11.88 2.04 -4.17
C ASP A 70 -13.22 2.13 -3.41
N SER A 71 -14.30 2.49 -4.11
CA SER A 71 -15.67 2.58 -3.57
C SER A 71 -16.15 1.28 -2.89
N THR A 72 -15.48 0.15 -3.17
CA THR A 72 -15.73 -1.17 -2.56
C THR A 72 -14.90 -1.48 -1.32
N GLY A 73 -13.93 -0.64 -0.93
CA GLY A 73 -13.11 -0.81 0.28
C GLY A 73 -12.12 -1.99 0.25
N THR A 74 -11.81 -2.52 -0.94
CA THR A 74 -10.94 -3.69 -1.16
C THR A 74 -9.97 -3.47 -2.32
#